data_AF-A0A7S1CW47-F1
#
_entry.id   AF-A0A7S1CW47-F1
#
_cell.length_a   1.000
_cell.length_b   1.000
_cell.length_c   1.000
_cell.angle_alpha   90.00
_cell.angle_beta   90.00
_cell.angle_gamma   90.00
#
_symmetry.space_group_name_H-M   'P 1'
#
loop_
_entity.id
_entity.type
_entity.pdbx_description
1 polymer ?
#
loop_
_entity_poly.entity_id
_entity_poly.type
_entity_poly.pdbx_seq_one_letter_code
_entity_poly.pdbx_strand_id
1 'polypeptide(L)'
;MTDYSGGCNGARIRFPPESTWSVNAGLDAVFNKLKAVNKGDTSYSDLIVLAGQTAIEHLGGKSMSFCGGRVDASNADFSENLAPRTYYTSVLIEVQDTFQVKGLSFEEGVALMGRPTSRYALGEVFKSLVQNQFSDAGGNVFTAPGAANVTAQEYALVQDSTLQSVVQMYANDETMFKTKFSEAWTKIMIADRFDGPKKNLCDGVSDATLTTPATSAAPENMGKVALALASGALATLL
;
A
#
# COMPACT_ATOMS: atom_id res chain seq x y z
N MET A 1 13.16 -12.89 10.66
CA MET A 1 13.53 -11.93 11.71
C MET A 1 13.50 -10.56 11.06
N THR A 2 12.52 -9.73 11.41
CA THR A 2 12.53 -8.30 11.11
C THR A 2 13.46 -7.65 12.14
N ASP A 3 14.27 -6.70 11.72
CA ASP A 3 15.26 -5.99 12.55
C ASP A 3 14.63 -4.90 13.44
N TYR A 4 13.29 -4.83 13.49
CA TYR A 4 12.49 -3.83 14.20
C TYR A 4 12.73 -2.38 13.76
N SER A 5 13.38 -2.19 12.60
CA SER A 5 13.80 -0.87 12.14
C SER A 5 12.74 -0.19 11.27
N GLY A 6 11.91 -0.92 10.53
CA GLY A 6 10.87 -0.39 9.63
C GLY A 6 9.43 -0.60 10.11
N GLY A 7 8.45 -0.18 9.32
CA GLY A 7 7.02 -0.39 9.58
C GLY A 7 6.15 0.87 9.53
N CYS A 8 4.90 0.73 9.95
CA CYS A 8 3.91 1.82 9.99
C CYS A 8 4.03 2.69 11.25
N ASN A 9 4.80 2.27 12.25
CA ASN A 9 5.05 2.96 13.51
C ASN A 9 6.18 4.00 13.35
N GLY A 10 6.12 5.08 14.13
CA GLY A 10 7.13 6.14 14.13
C GLY A 10 6.87 7.26 13.10
N ALA A 11 6.11 7.02 12.04
CA ALA A 11 5.88 7.98 10.96
C ALA A 11 7.19 8.64 10.48
N ARG A 12 8.26 7.82 10.36
CA ARG A 12 9.63 8.25 10.02
C ARG A 12 9.73 8.82 8.62
N ILE A 13 8.80 8.44 7.75
CA ILE A 13 8.59 8.98 6.40
C ILE A 13 8.44 10.51 6.33
N ARG A 14 8.20 11.18 7.47
CA ARG A 14 8.17 12.65 7.61
C ARG A 14 9.57 13.28 7.68
N PHE A 15 10.62 12.50 7.90
CA PHE A 15 11.98 12.99 8.14
C PHE A 15 12.97 12.44 7.10
N PRO A 16 14.06 13.18 6.80
CA PRO A 16 15.19 12.62 6.05
C PRO A 16 15.88 11.48 6.83
N PRO A 17 16.39 10.44 6.15
CA PRO A 17 16.50 10.33 4.68
C PRO A 17 15.21 9.87 3.98
N GLU A 18 14.26 9.24 4.68
CA GLU A 18 13.07 8.65 4.06
C GLU A 18 12.28 9.65 3.21
N SER A 19 12.01 10.85 3.75
CA SER A 19 11.26 11.90 3.05
C SER A 19 11.94 12.39 1.77
N THR A 20 13.22 12.09 1.57
CA THR A 20 14.01 12.52 0.41
C THR A 20 14.18 11.45 -0.66
N TRP A 21 13.75 10.21 -0.40
CA TRP A 21 13.83 9.15 -1.39
C TRP A 21 12.91 9.42 -2.57
N SER A 22 13.38 9.09 -3.78
CA SER A 22 12.63 9.32 -5.03
C SER A 22 11.27 8.64 -5.04
N VAL A 23 11.16 7.45 -4.43
CA VAL A 23 9.90 6.70 -4.29
C VAL A 23 8.88 7.39 -3.37
N ASN A 24 9.34 8.32 -2.52
CA ASN A 24 8.54 9.14 -1.61
C ASN A 24 8.22 10.54 -2.15
N ALA A 25 8.60 10.84 -3.39
CA ALA A 25 8.35 12.14 -3.97
C ALA A 25 6.85 12.49 -3.94
N GLY A 26 6.53 13.72 -3.50
CA GLY A 26 5.16 14.25 -3.49
C GLY A 26 4.36 14.01 -2.20
N LEU A 27 4.93 13.33 -1.20
CA LEU A 27 4.25 13.11 0.09
C LEU A 27 4.08 14.38 0.93
N ASP A 28 4.80 15.48 0.65
CA ASP A 28 4.62 16.75 1.36
C ASP A 28 3.17 17.27 1.28
N ALA A 29 2.54 17.13 0.11
CA ALA A 29 1.15 17.52 -0.08
C ALA A 29 0.18 16.68 0.78
N VAL A 30 0.51 15.40 0.97
CA VAL A 30 -0.23 14.49 1.84
C VAL A 30 -0.04 14.89 3.30
N PHE A 31 1.19 15.08 3.76
CA PHE A 31 1.48 15.47 5.14
C PHE A 31 0.89 16.82 5.50
N ASN A 32 0.87 17.78 4.58
CA ASN A 32 0.21 19.07 4.82
C ASN A 32 -1.28 18.92 5.12
N LYS A 33 -1.96 17.97 4.48
CA LYS A 33 -3.37 17.69 4.74
C LYS A 33 -3.57 16.88 6.03
N LEU A 34 -2.70 15.90 6.30
CA LEU A 34 -2.71 15.18 7.58
C LEU A 34 -2.48 16.13 8.76
N LYS A 35 -1.57 17.09 8.63
CA LYS A 35 -1.31 18.14 9.62
C LYS A 35 -2.52 19.05 9.85
N ALA A 36 -3.31 19.34 8.81
CA ALA A 36 -4.52 20.16 8.95
C ALA A 36 -5.62 19.46 9.77
N VAL A 37 -5.73 18.13 9.66
CA VAL A 37 -6.72 17.33 10.39
C VAL A 37 -6.22 16.88 11.77
N ASN A 38 -4.92 16.68 11.95
CA ASN A 38 -4.35 16.29 13.25
C ASN A 38 -4.40 17.47 14.24
N LYS A 39 -5.22 17.35 15.29
CA LYS A 39 -5.34 18.36 16.36
C LYS A 39 -4.42 18.10 17.56
N GLY A 40 -3.59 17.06 17.49
CA GLY A 40 -2.74 16.60 18.58
C GLY A 40 -3.31 15.39 19.34
N ASP A 41 -4.49 14.92 18.94
CA ASP A 41 -5.22 13.84 19.62
C ASP A 41 -4.82 12.44 19.14
N THR A 42 -4.03 12.35 18.05
CA THR A 42 -3.56 11.09 17.47
C THR A 42 -2.12 11.23 16.96
N SER A 43 -1.38 10.12 16.96
CA SER A 43 -0.08 10.06 16.29
C SER A 43 -0.27 10.20 14.77
N TYR A 44 0.71 10.79 14.10
CA TYR A 44 0.78 10.79 12.63
C TYR A 44 0.86 9.36 12.09
N SER A 45 1.52 8.46 12.82
CA SER A 45 1.63 7.04 12.48
C SER A 45 0.25 6.38 12.35
N ASP A 46 -0.62 6.54 13.36
CA ASP A 46 -1.99 6.06 13.31
C ASP A 46 -2.82 6.78 12.26
N LEU A 47 -2.64 8.09 12.13
CA LEU A 47 -3.39 8.90 11.16
C LEU A 47 -3.08 8.52 9.70
N ILE A 48 -1.83 8.19 9.38
CA ILE A 48 -1.41 7.72 8.04
C ILE A 48 -2.13 6.42 7.70
N VAL A 49 -2.10 5.45 8.61
CA VAL A 49 -2.74 4.14 8.42
C VAL A 49 -4.26 4.28 8.29
N LEU A 50 -4.88 5.02 9.21
CA LEU A 50 -6.32 5.25 9.21
C LEU A 50 -6.80 6.00 7.96
N ALA A 51 -6.06 7.01 7.52
CA ALA A 51 -6.36 7.74 6.29
C ALA A 51 -6.27 6.83 5.06
N GLY A 52 -5.26 5.96 4.99
CA GLY A 52 -5.12 4.97 3.91
C GLY A 52 -6.23 3.91 3.90
N GLN A 53 -6.68 3.45 5.07
CA GLN A 53 -7.82 2.52 5.16
C GLN A 53 -9.12 3.18 4.72
N THR A 54 -9.45 4.33 5.32
CA THR A 54 -10.67 5.10 5.01
C THR A 54 -10.76 5.42 3.53
N ALA A 55 -9.63 5.77 2.93
CA ALA A 55 -9.45 6.01 1.50
C ALA A 55 -9.87 4.83 0.63
N ILE A 56 -9.33 3.64 0.90
CA ILE A 56 -9.60 2.43 0.13
C ILE A 56 -11.04 1.99 0.30
N GLU A 57 -11.58 2.07 1.53
CA GLU A 57 -12.99 1.76 1.81
C GLU A 57 -13.93 2.71 1.05
N HIS A 58 -13.62 4.01 1.05
CA HIS A 58 -14.38 5.00 0.28
C HIS A 58 -14.34 4.73 -1.24
N LEU A 59 -13.26 4.14 -1.75
CA LEU A 59 -13.11 3.74 -3.15
C LEU A 59 -13.68 2.34 -3.44
N GLY A 60 -14.52 1.81 -2.55
CA GLY A 60 -15.24 0.55 -2.73
C GLY A 60 -14.50 -0.70 -2.26
N GLY A 61 -13.45 -0.53 -1.46
CA GLY A 61 -12.78 -1.62 -0.74
C GLY A 61 -13.62 -2.21 0.39
N LYS A 62 -13.25 -3.40 0.86
CA LYS A 62 -13.83 -3.98 2.06
C LYS A 62 -13.31 -3.30 3.32
N SER A 63 -14.09 -3.37 4.40
CA SER A 63 -13.67 -2.89 5.70
C SER A 63 -12.42 -3.64 6.19
N MET A 64 -11.45 -2.91 6.71
CA MET A 64 -10.16 -3.45 7.16
C MET A 64 -9.94 -3.10 8.63
N SER A 65 -9.53 -4.04 9.47
CA SER A 65 -9.34 -3.75 10.90
C SER A 65 -8.25 -2.70 11.13
N PHE A 66 -8.57 -1.68 11.92
CA PHE A 66 -7.62 -0.69 12.40
C PHE A 66 -7.15 -1.05 13.81
N CYS A 67 -5.86 -1.31 13.94
CA CYS A 67 -5.19 -1.44 15.22
C CYS A 67 -4.44 -0.13 15.49
N GLY A 68 -4.98 0.72 16.36
CA GLY A 68 -4.35 1.98 16.78
C GLY A 68 -3.29 1.79 17.88
N GLY A 69 -2.74 2.88 18.39
CA GLY A 69 -1.72 2.90 19.45
C GLY A 69 -0.28 3.01 18.95
N ARG A 70 -0.08 3.46 17.71
CA ARG A 70 1.26 3.79 17.21
C ARG A 70 1.75 5.10 17.82
N VAL A 71 3.05 5.25 17.89
CA VAL A 71 3.72 6.43 18.42
C VAL A 71 4.58 7.06 17.33
N ASP A 72 4.70 8.38 17.36
CA ASP A 72 5.56 9.08 16.42
C ASP A 72 7.01 9.11 16.91
N ALA A 73 7.93 8.89 15.99
CA ALA A 73 9.36 9.13 16.21
C ALA A 73 9.64 10.63 16.16
N SER A 74 10.68 11.05 16.88
CA SER A 74 11.22 12.41 16.84
C SER A 74 12.19 12.64 15.67
N ASN A 75 12.69 11.58 15.05
CA ASN A 75 13.62 11.57 13.93
C ASN A 75 13.45 10.27 13.09
N ALA A 76 14.34 10.06 12.12
CA ALA A 76 14.40 8.86 11.29
C ALA A 76 15.69 8.05 11.51
N ASP A 77 16.13 7.91 12.76
CA ASP A 77 17.31 7.09 13.09
C ASP A 77 17.19 5.67 12.49
N PHE A 78 18.32 5.15 11.97
CA PHE A 78 18.47 3.85 11.30
C PHE A 78 17.76 3.69 9.95
N SER A 79 17.09 4.73 9.46
CA SER A 79 16.32 4.64 8.21
C SER A 79 17.22 4.56 6.97
N GLU A 80 18.50 4.94 7.07
CA GLU A 80 19.49 4.69 6.02
C GLU A 80 19.59 3.20 5.62
N ASN A 81 19.32 2.27 6.54
CA ASN A 81 19.33 0.83 6.27
C ASN A 81 18.06 0.34 5.56
N LEU A 82 17.04 1.19 5.49
CA LEU A 82 15.74 0.91 4.86
C LEU A 82 15.67 1.49 3.44
N ALA A 83 16.78 2.01 2.91
CA ALA A 83 16.81 2.59 1.57
C ALA A 83 16.31 1.59 0.51
N PRO A 84 15.53 2.05 -0.49
CA PRO A 84 15.03 1.18 -1.55
C PRO A 84 16.15 0.39 -2.23
N ARG A 85 15.93 -0.90 -2.44
CA ARG A 85 16.89 -1.78 -3.11
C ARG A 85 16.94 -1.44 -4.61
N THR A 86 18.14 -1.25 -5.14
CA THR A 86 18.35 -0.81 -6.54
C THR A 86 19.15 -1.81 -7.40
N TYR A 87 19.49 -2.97 -6.85
CA TYR A 87 20.40 -3.93 -7.47
C TYR A 87 19.70 -5.09 -8.21
N TYR A 88 18.39 -4.99 -8.44
CA TYR A 88 17.64 -6.04 -9.14
C TYR A 88 18.04 -6.13 -10.62
N THR A 89 18.17 -7.35 -11.11
CA THR A 89 18.49 -7.64 -12.51
C THR A 89 17.26 -7.69 -13.41
N SER A 90 16.05 -7.78 -12.82
CA SER A 90 14.78 -7.67 -13.54
C SER A 90 13.67 -7.16 -12.60
N VAL A 91 12.65 -6.52 -13.20
CA VAL A 91 11.49 -6.01 -12.46
C VAL A 91 10.64 -7.14 -11.87
N LEU A 92 10.61 -8.31 -12.53
CA LEU A 92 9.91 -9.48 -11.98
C LEU A 92 10.55 -9.97 -10.68
N ILE A 93 11.89 -10.02 -10.63
CA ILE A 93 12.61 -10.42 -9.41
C ILE A 93 12.37 -9.39 -8.30
N GLU A 94 12.41 -8.09 -8.64
CA GLU A 94 12.07 -7.02 -7.69
C GLU A 94 10.68 -7.21 -7.08
N VAL A 95 9.65 -7.46 -7.91
CA VAL A 95 8.28 -7.66 -7.45
C VAL A 95 8.17 -8.90 -6.54
N GLN A 96 8.74 -10.03 -6.95
CA GLN A 96 8.69 -11.27 -6.18
C GLN A 96 9.45 -11.15 -4.84
N ASP A 97 10.64 -10.54 -4.85
CA ASP A 97 11.42 -10.30 -3.64
C ASP A 97 10.71 -9.33 -2.68
N THR A 98 10.06 -8.30 -3.23
CA THR A 98 9.26 -7.34 -2.45
C THR A 98 8.15 -8.05 -1.68
N PHE A 99 7.46 -9.01 -2.29
CA PHE A 99 6.44 -9.81 -1.60
C PHE A 99 7.06 -10.65 -0.48
N GLN A 100 8.15 -11.35 -0.76
CA GLN A 100 8.80 -12.24 0.20
C GLN A 100 9.35 -11.50 1.42
N VAL A 101 10.05 -10.39 1.22
CA VAL A 101 10.62 -9.60 2.32
C VAL A 101 9.52 -9.03 3.22
N LYS A 102 8.34 -8.74 2.66
CA LYS A 102 7.17 -8.27 3.43
C LYS A 102 6.37 -9.43 4.06
N GLY A 103 6.84 -10.67 3.91
CA GLY A 103 6.16 -11.87 4.44
C GLY A 103 4.82 -12.16 3.76
N LEU A 104 4.64 -11.68 2.52
CA LEU A 104 3.42 -11.85 1.75
C LEU A 104 3.47 -13.12 0.89
N SER A 105 2.33 -13.79 0.77
CA SER A 105 2.12 -14.75 -0.31
C SER A 105 2.02 -14.00 -1.65
N PHE A 106 2.17 -14.73 -2.76
CA PHE A 106 1.93 -14.14 -4.08
C PHE A 106 0.49 -13.64 -4.25
N GLU A 107 -0.50 -14.32 -3.67
CA GLU A 107 -1.89 -13.88 -3.70
C GLU A 107 -2.07 -12.53 -2.98
N GLU A 108 -1.49 -12.39 -1.79
CA GLU A 108 -1.53 -11.15 -1.01
C GLU A 108 -0.77 -10.02 -1.70
N GLY A 109 0.43 -10.30 -2.19
CA GLY A 109 1.28 -9.33 -2.90
C GLY A 109 0.62 -8.81 -4.18
N VAL A 110 0.11 -9.72 -5.01
CA VAL A 110 -0.63 -9.35 -6.22
C VAL A 110 -1.87 -8.55 -5.83
N ALA A 111 -2.64 -8.96 -4.81
CA ALA A 111 -3.82 -8.21 -4.38
C ALA A 111 -3.47 -6.76 -4.07
N LEU A 112 -2.42 -6.49 -3.28
CA LEU A 112 -1.98 -5.14 -2.94
C LEU A 112 -1.59 -4.29 -4.16
N MET A 113 -1.07 -4.90 -5.23
CA MET A 113 -0.79 -4.20 -6.49
C MET A 113 -2.07 -3.76 -7.22
N GLY A 114 -3.23 -4.32 -6.88
CA GLY A 114 -4.55 -3.90 -7.37
C GLY A 114 -5.11 -2.65 -6.69
N ARG A 115 -4.33 -1.96 -5.86
CA ARG A 115 -4.70 -0.68 -5.23
C ARG A 115 -5.17 0.36 -6.25
N PRO A 116 -6.03 1.31 -5.86
CA PRO A 116 -6.39 2.41 -6.74
C PRO A 116 -5.15 3.27 -7.04
N THR A 117 -5.09 3.83 -8.25
CA THR A 117 -4.09 4.80 -8.69
C THR A 117 -4.76 5.94 -9.46
N SER A 118 -4.00 6.94 -9.92
CA SER A 118 -4.56 7.97 -10.80
C SER A 118 -4.98 7.42 -12.17
N ARG A 119 -4.55 6.20 -12.51
CA ARG A 119 -4.82 5.53 -13.78
C ARG A 119 -5.95 4.51 -13.69
N TYR A 120 -6.11 3.87 -12.54
CA TYR A 120 -6.97 2.71 -12.36
C TYR A 120 -7.76 2.80 -11.05
N ALA A 121 -9.05 2.44 -11.11
CA ALA A 121 -9.83 2.15 -9.92
C ALA A 121 -9.33 0.87 -9.22
N LEU A 122 -9.78 0.65 -7.98
CA LEU A 122 -9.42 -0.51 -7.17
C LEU A 122 -9.73 -1.82 -7.93
N GLY A 123 -8.69 -2.59 -8.25
CA GLY A 123 -8.74 -3.88 -8.97
C GLY A 123 -8.83 -3.78 -10.49
N GLU A 124 -9.03 -2.58 -11.06
CA GLU A 124 -9.24 -2.40 -12.51
C GLU A 124 -8.00 -2.78 -13.33
N VAL A 125 -6.80 -2.60 -12.76
CA VAL A 125 -5.54 -2.96 -13.41
C VAL A 125 -5.49 -4.44 -13.82
N PHE A 126 -6.09 -5.35 -13.04
CA PHE A 126 -6.10 -6.78 -13.41
C PHE A 126 -6.95 -7.07 -14.63
N LYS A 127 -8.13 -6.43 -14.73
CA LYS A 127 -8.99 -6.54 -15.92
C LYS A 127 -8.24 -6.00 -17.14
N SER A 128 -7.58 -4.85 -16.98
CA SER A 128 -6.79 -4.24 -18.05
C SER A 128 -5.64 -5.14 -18.52
N LEU A 129 -4.86 -5.70 -17.59
CA LEU A 129 -3.75 -6.61 -17.88
C LEU A 129 -4.18 -7.91 -18.59
N VAL A 130 -5.39 -8.41 -18.31
CA VAL A 130 -5.92 -9.62 -18.95
C VAL A 130 -6.50 -9.32 -20.34
N GLN A 131 -7.15 -8.17 -20.51
CA GLN A 131 -7.91 -7.85 -21.72
C GLN A 131 -7.06 -7.23 -22.83
N ASN A 132 -5.92 -6.64 -22.50
CA ASN A 132 -5.14 -5.84 -23.44
C ASN A 132 -3.75 -6.44 -23.68
N GLN A 133 -3.24 -6.25 -24.89
CA GLN A 133 -1.87 -6.57 -25.24
C GLN A 133 -1.01 -5.32 -25.10
N PHE A 134 -0.23 -5.28 -24.03
CA PHE A 134 0.66 -4.17 -23.72
C PHE A 134 2.01 -4.31 -24.42
N SER A 135 2.53 -3.17 -24.87
CA SER A 135 3.87 -3.03 -25.45
C SER A 135 4.69 -2.03 -24.65
N ASP A 136 5.99 -2.27 -24.57
CA ASP A 136 6.94 -1.36 -23.92
C ASP A 136 7.00 -0.02 -24.68
N ALA A 137 6.77 1.07 -23.95
CA ALA A 137 6.87 2.44 -24.47
C ALA A 137 8.12 3.18 -23.95
N GLY A 138 9.01 2.47 -23.25
CA GLY A 138 10.18 3.02 -22.57
C GLY A 138 9.86 3.64 -21.22
N GLY A 139 10.90 3.91 -20.43
CA GLY A 139 10.76 4.61 -19.15
C GLY A 139 9.93 3.87 -18.09
N ASN A 140 9.93 2.53 -18.11
CA ASN A 140 9.14 1.67 -17.23
C ASN A 140 7.61 1.83 -17.40
N VAL A 141 7.18 2.23 -18.59
CA VAL A 141 5.76 2.43 -18.95
C VAL A 141 5.40 1.51 -20.11
N PHE A 142 4.27 0.83 -19.96
CA PHE A 142 3.70 -0.06 -20.97
C PHE A 142 2.33 0.49 -21.40
N THR A 143 2.04 0.40 -22.70
CA THR A 143 0.83 0.98 -23.30
C THR A 143 0.08 -0.05 -24.15
N ALA A 144 -1.24 0.10 -24.22
CA ALA A 144 -2.09 -0.67 -25.11
C ALA A 144 -3.17 0.25 -25.71
N PRO A 145 -3.60 0.05 -26.97
CA PRO A 145 -4.62 0.87 -27.59
C PRO A 145 -5.92 0.90 -26.78
N GLY A 146 -6.36 2.10 -26.38
CA GLY A 146 -7.62 2.29 -25.65
C GLY A 146 -7.58 1.94 -24.15
N ALA A 147 -6.42 1.53 -23.62
CA ALA A 147 -6.23 1.25 -22.20
C ALA A 147 -5.34 2.32 -21.53
N ALA A 148 -5.51 2.52 -20.23
CA ALA A 148 -4.57 3.31 -19.45
C ALA A 148 -3.19 2.62 -19.37
N ASN A 149 -2.12 3.38 -19.19
CA ASN A 149 -0.78 2.82 -19.12
C ASN A 149 -0.58 1.99 -17.84
N VAL A 150 0.25 0.95 -17.91
CA VAL A 150 0.69 0.18 -16.74
C VAL A 150 2.19 0.38 -16.50
N THR A 151 2.64 0.24 -15.25
CA THR A 151 4.06 0.29 -14.91
C THR A 151 4.77 -1.02 -15.26
N ALA A 152 6.09 -1.01 -15.30
CA ALA A 152 6.89 -2.23 -15.44
C ALA A 152 6.61 -3.26 -14.32
N GLN A 153 6.32 -2.82 -13.09
CA GLN A 153 5.97 -3.70 -11.97
C GLN A 153 4.60 -4.34 -12.19
N GLU A 154 3.59 -3.55 -12.60
CA GLU A 154 2.24 -4.05 -12.91
C GLU A 154 2.29 -5.04 -14.10
N TYR A 155 3.06 -4.72 -15.14
CA TYR A 155 3.25 -5.60 -16.29
C TYR A 155 4.01 -6.88 -15.94
N ALA A 156 4.97 -6.84 -15.00
CA ALA A 156 5.71 -8.02 -14.56
C ALA A 156 4.79 -9.13 -13.99
N LEU A 157 3.61 -8.76 -13.47
CA LEU A 157 2.63 -9.74 -12.96
C LEU A 157 2.12 -10.71 -14.04
N VAL A 158 2.13 -10.32 -15.30
CA VAL A 158 1.72 -11.19 -16.42
C VAL A 158 2.89 -11.84 -17.15
N GLN A 159 4.12 -11.66 -16.65
CA GLN A 159 5.33 -12.29 -17.20
C GLN A 159 5.67 -13.62 -16.50
N ASP A 160 5.10 -13.88 -15.33
CA ASP A 160 5.23 -15.14 -14.60
C ASP A 160 3.90 -15.88 -14.55
N SER A 161 3.91 -17.17 -14.85
CA SER A 161 2.68 -17.99 -14.90
C SER A 161 1.93 -18.07 -13.58
N THR A 162 2.65 -18.05 -12.44
CA THR A 162 2.04 -18.11 -11.11
C THR A 162 1.34 -16.79 -10.81
N LEU A 163 2.04 -15.67 -10.98
CA LEU A 163 1.46 -14.34 -10.77
C LEU A 163 0.30 -14.07 -11.75
N GLN A 164 0.44 -14.48 -13.02
CA GLN A 164 -0.59 -14.32 -14.04
C GLN A 164 -1.87 -15.08 -13.68
N SER A 165 -1.75 -16.28 -13.09
CA SER A 165 -2.92 -17.04 -12.63
C SER A 165 -3.70 -16.31 -11.54
N VAL A 166 -3.00 -15.63 -10.63
CA VAL A 166 -3.61 -14.81 -9.57
C VAL A 166 -4.25 -13.57 -10.17
N VAL A 167 -3.59 -12.89 -11.12
CA VAL A 167 -4.17 -11.75 -11.85
C VAL A 167 -5.47 -12.15 -12.54
N GLN A 168 -5.50 -13.30 -13.21
CA GLN A 168 -6.68 -13.82 -13.89
C GLN A 168 -7.82 -14.11 -12.90
N MET A 169 -7.50 -14.68 -11.75
CA MET A 169 -8.45 -14.94 -10.68
C MET A 169 -9.10 -13.65 -10.18
N TYR A 170 -8.30 -12.62 -9.87
CA TYR A 170 -8.81 -11.33 -9.40
C TYR A 170 -9.53 -10.50 -10.48
N ALA A 171 -9.14 -10.64 -11.74
CA ALA A 171 -9.87 -10.01 -12.84
C ALA A 171 -11.29 -10.58 -12.99
N ASN A 172 -11.46 -11.88 -12.67
CA ASN A 172 -12.73 -12.60 -12.80
C ASN A 172 -13.61 -12.53 -11.56
N ASP A 173 -13.03 -12.45 -10.36
CA ASP A 173 -13.76 -12.40 -9.09
C ASP A 173 -13.33 -11.19 -8.25
N GLU A 174 -14.11 -10.11 -8.40
CA GLU A 174 -13.90 -8.86 -7.67
C GLU A 174 -14.10 -9.03 -6.16
N THR A 175 -14.99 -9.94 -5.73
CA THR A 175 -15.25 -10.16 -4.30
C THR A 175 -14.07 -10.84 -3.65
N MET A 176 -13.50 -11.84 -4.32
CA MET A 176 -12.29 -12.53 -3.89
C MET A 176 -11.11 -11.57 -3.83
N PHE A 177 -10.90 -10.78 -4.89
CA PHE A 177 -9.87 -9.74 -4.91
C PHE A 177 -10.00 -8.78 -3.72
N LYS A 178 -11.16 -8.16 -3.52
CA LYS A 178 -11.35 -7.17 -2.44
C LYS A 178 -11.17 -7.78 -1.05
N THR A 179 -11.57 -9.04 -0.88
CA THR A 179 -11.33 -9.81 0.36
C THR A 179 -9.84 -9.99 0.60
N LYS A 180 -9.11 -10.53 -0.39
CA LYS A 180 -7.67 -10.73 -0.24
C LYS A 180 -6.90 -9.42 -0.09
N PHE A 181 -7.34 -8.36 -0.78
CA PHE A 181 -6.79 -7.02 -0.62
C PHE A 181 -6.93 -6.55 0.83
N SER A 182 -8.12 -6.63 1.42
CA SER A 182 -8.34 -6.19 2.81
C SER A 182 -7.52 -6.99 3.83
N GLU A 183 -7.37 -8.31 3.61
CA GLU A 183 -6.55 -9.18 4.46
C GLU A 183 -5.07 -8.81 4.34
N ALA A 184 -4.56 -8.71 3.11
CA ALA A 184 -3.17 -8.35 2.84
C ALA A 184 -2.82 -6.96 3.35
N TRP A 185 -3.72 -5.98 3.16
CA TRP A 185 -3.57 -4.63 3.68
C TRP A 185 -3.48 -4.64 5.21
N THR A 186 -4.41 -5.32 5.88
CA THR A 186 -4.41 -5.40 7.35
C THR A 186 -3.11 -6.04 7.84
N LYS A 187 -2.67 -7.13 7.22
CA LYS A 187 -1.42 -7.83 7.54
C LYS A 187 -0.20 -6.92 7.49
N ILE A 188 -0.05 -6.11 6.43
CA ILE A 188 1.08 -5.18 6.33
C ILE A 188 1.00 -4.04 7.33
N MET A 189 -0.20 -3.52 7.60
CA MET A 189 -0.37 -2.38 8.51
C MET A 189 -0.10 -2.74 9.97
N ILE A 190 -0.23 -4.02 10.34
CA ILE A 190 0.06 -4.51 11.69
C ILE A 190 1.41 -5.25 11.79
N ALA A 191 2.21 -5.30 10.72
CA ALA A 191 3.41 -6.13 10.65
C ALA A 191 4.46 -5.77 11.70
N ASP A 192 4.47 -4.51 12.17
CA ASP A 192 5.39 -3.98 13.17
C ASP A 192 4.78 -3.84 14.58
N ARG A 193 3.59 -4.40 14.80
CA ARG A 193 2.84 -4.31 16.06
C ARG A 193 3.17 -5.46 17.00
N PHE A 194 4.43 -5.58 17.40
CA PHE A 194 4.92 -6.71 18.19
C PHE A 194 4.51 -6.66 19.67
N ASP A 195 4.09 -7.79 20.23
CA ASP A 195 3.97 -8.05 21.67
C ASP A 195 4.98 -9.15 22.08
N GLY A 196 6.26 -8.77 22.03
CA GLY A 196 7.36 -9.74 22.14
C GLY A 196 7.55 -10.57 20.87
N PRO A 197 8.33 -11.67 20.94
CA PRO A 197 8.87 -12.33 19.76
C PRO A 197 7.88 -13.20 18.97
N LYS A 198 6.69 -13.45 19.51
CA LYS A 198 5.72 -14.42 18.95
C LYS A 198 4.28 -13.94 18.89
N LYS A 199 3.98 -12.75 19.42
CA LYS A 199 2.62 -12.22 19.48
C LYS A 199 2.54 -10.88 18.76
N ASN A 200 1.36 -10.56 18.27
CA ASN A 200 1.05 -9.24 17.77
C ASN A 200 0.10 -8.53 18.74
N LEU A 201 0.33 -7.24 19.01
CA LEU A 201 -0.53 -6.39 19.85
C LEU A 201 -1.96 -6.28 19.30
N CYS A 202 -2.14 -6.56 18.02
CA CYS A 202 -3.41 -6.47 17.31
C CYS A 202 -4.16 -7.80 17.23
N ASP A 203 -3.59 -8.90 17.72
CA ASP A 203 -4.25 -10.21 17.73
C ASP A 203 -5.50 -10.16 18.62
N GLY A 204 -6.68 -10.42 18.04
CA GLY A 204 -7.95 -10.45 18.78
C GLY A 204 -8.52 -9.08 19.16
N VAL A 205 -7.96 -7.98 18.65
CA VAL A 205 -8.52 -6.63 18.86
C VAL A 205 -9.72 -6.43 17.93
N SER A 206 -10.92 -6.32 18.51
CA SER A 206 -12.11 -5.91 17.77
C SER A 206 -12.08 -4.40 17.54
N ASP A 207 -12.17 -3.98 16.29
CA ASP A 207 -12.15 -2.57 15.92
C ASP A 207 -13.51 -1.90 16.21
N ALA A 208 -13.53 -1.00 17.20
CA ALA A 208 -14.72 -0.19 17.52
C ALA A 208 -14.85 1.05 16.59
N THR A 209 -13.75 1.52 16.01
CA THR A 209 -13.66 2.74 15.19
C THR A 209 -14.29 2.60 13.79
N LEU A 210 -14.52 1.37 13.30
CA LEU A 210 -15.15 1.12 12.00
C LEU A 210 -16.61 0.61 12.07
N THR A 211 -17.18 0.48 13.27
CA THR A 211 -18.56 -0.05 13.43
C THR A 211 -19.66 0.89 12.94
N THR A 212 -19.32 2.12 12.54
CA THR A 212 -20.27 3.06 11.95
C THR A 212 -19.82 3.41 10.54
N PRO A 213 -20.59 3.06 9.49
CA PRO A 213 -20.30 3.54 8.14
C PRO A 213 -20.21 5.06 8.16
N ALA A 214 -19.16 5.64 7.59
CA ALA A 214 -19.08 7.08 7.43
C ALA A 214 -20.24 7.57 6.53
N THR A 215 -21.33 8.03 7.13
CA THR A 215 -22.49 8.63 6.44
C THR A 215 -22.19 10.02 5.86
N SER A 216 -20.97 10.53 6.02
CA SER A 216 -20.56 11.80 5.41
C SER A 216 -19.54 11.54 4.30
N ALA A 217 -19.88 12.01 3.09
CA ALA A 217 -18.95 12.06 1.97
C ALA A 217 -17.63 12.71 2.42
N ALA A 218 -16.55 11.93 2.39
CA ALA A 218 -15.22 12.49 2.49
C ALA A 218 -15.06 13.49 1.33
N PRO A 219 -14.58 14.73 1.58
CA PRO A 219 -14.46 15.73 0.53
C PRO A 219 -13.59 15.19 -0.61
N GLU A 220 -13.94 15.48 -1.88
CA GLU A 220 -13.24 14.98 -3.10
C GLU A 220 -11.71 15.13 -3.05
N ASN A 221 -11.21 16.08 -2.26
CA ASN A 221 -9.80 16.33 -2.00
C ASN A 221 -9.10 15.31 -1.08
N MET A 222 -9.84 14.44 -0.39
CA MET A 222 -9.31 13.26 0.31
C MET A 222 -9.01 12.15 -0.67
N GLY A 223 -9.77 11.99 -1.76
CA GLY A 223 -9.56 10.96 -2.79
C GLY A 223 -8.15 10.95 -3.39
N LYS A 224 -7.52 12.12 -3.61
CA LYS A 224 -6.13 12.20 -4.11
C LYS A 224 -5.06 11.91 -3.05
N VAL A 225 -5.39 12.10 -1.77
CA VAL A 225 -4.50 11.93 -0.60
C VAL A 225 -4.52 10.49 -0.16
N ALA A 226 -5.73 9.94 -0.09
CA ALA A 226 -6.10 8.54 -0.10
C ALA A 226 -5.30 7.76 -1.14
N LEU A 227 -5.35 8.23 -2.39
CA LEU A 227 -4.64 7.64 -3.51
C LEU A 227 -3.13 7.77 -3.35
N ALA A 228 -2.60 8.93 -2.95
CA ALA A 228 -1.17 9.13 -2.74
C ALA A 228 -0.60 8.36 -1.52
N LEU A 229 -1.41 8.13 -0.48
CA LEU A 229 -1.08 7.28 0.67
C LEU A 229 -1.13 5.80 0.26
N ALA A 230 -2.20 5.36 -0.40
CA ALA A 230 -2.28 4.01 -0.92
C ALA A 230 -1.21 3.73 -1.99
N SER A 231 -0.86 4.72 -2.83
CA SER A 231 0.09 4.61 -3.95
C SER A 231 1.55 4.86 -3.55
N GLY A 232 1.81 5.73 -2.58
CA GLY A 232 3.16 6.10 -2.13
C GLY A 232 3.60 5.38 -0.87
N ALA A 233 2.73 5.23 0.13
CA ALA A 233 3.11 4.65 1.42
C ALA A 233 3.43 3.14 1.34
N LEU A 234 2.93 2.44 0.32
CA LEU A 234 3.24 1.03 0.08
C LEU A 234 4.66 0.78 -0.46
N ALA A 235 5.30 1.79 -1.08
CA ALA A 235 6.68 1.68 -1.55
C ALA A 235 7.70 1.87 -0.42
N THR A 236 7.27 2.37 0.75
CA THR A 236 8.21 3.01 1.68
C THR A 236 7.87 2.94 3.16
N LEU A 237 6.68 2.47 3.56
CA LEU A 237 6.40 2.13 4.96
C LEU A 237 6.92 0.74 5.37
N LEU A 238 7.71 0.08 4.52
CA LEU A 238 8.20 -1.29 4.73
C LEU A 238 9.53 -1.55 4.03
#